data_AF-A0A0U2L4M8-F1
#
_entry.id   AF-A0A0U2L4M8-F1
#
_cell.length_a   1.000
_cell.length_b   1.000
_cell.length_c   1.000
_cell.angle_alpha   90.00
_cell.angle_beta   90.00
_cell.angle_gamma   90.00
#
_symmetry.space_group_name_H-M   'P 1'
#
loop_
_entity.id
_entity.type
_entity.pdbx_description
1 polymer ?
#
loop_
_entity_poly.entity_id
_entity_poly.type
_entity_poly.pdbx_seq_one_letter_code
_entity_poly.pdbx_strand_id
1 'polypeptide(L)' 'MAFVCKVCGYVHEADELPDDFTCPMCGVDASNFEEQ' A
#
# COMPACT_ATOMS: atom_id res chain seq x y z
N MET A 1 -10.58 3.19 -5.56
CA MET A 1 -10.39 2.35 -4.37
C MET A 1 -9.27 2.95 -3.52
N ALA A 2 -8.98 2.43 -2.32
CA ALA A 2 -7.81 2.83 -1.55
C ALA A 2 -7.02 1.59 -1.09
N PHE A 3 -5.70 1.72 -0.99
CA PHE A 3 -4.85 0.67 -0.44
C PHE A 3 -4.26 1.14 0.89
N VAL A 4 -4.44 0.35 1.94
CA VAL A 4 -3.93 0.67 3.27
C VAL A 4 -2.79 -0.28 3.62
N CYS A 5 -1.65 0.28 4.03
CA CYS A 5 -0.51 -0.50 4.49
C CYS A 5 -0.84 -1.11 5.86
N LYS A 6 -0.87 -2.45 5.95
CA LYS A 6 -1.12 -3.19 7.21
C LYS A 6 -0.02 -3.01 8.26
N VAL A 7 1.15 -2.49 7.87
CA VAL A 7 2.31 -2.34 8.76
C VAL A 7 2.33 -0.97 9.44
N CYS A 8 2.15 0.11 8.69
CA CYS A 8 2.27 1.48 9.21
C CYS A 8 1.01 2.34 9.08
N GLY A 9 -0.03 1.85 8.40
CA GLY A 9 -1.29 2.60 8.20
C GLY A 9 -1.24 3.67 7.10
N TYR A 10 -0.22 3.68 6.23
CA TYR A 10 -0.18 4.57 5.07
C TYR A 10 -1.34 4.26 4.11
N VAL A 11 -2.04 5.29 3.65
CA VAL A 11 -3.17 5.18 2.71
C VAL A 11 -2.73 5.67 1.34
N HIS A 12 -2.91 4.83 0.32
CA HIS A 12 -2.67 5.13 -1.08
C HIS A 12 -4.01 5.14 -1.83
N GLU A 13 -4.46 6.32 -2.27
CA GLU A 13 -5.71 6.47 -3.03
C GLU A 13 -5.45 6.15 -4.51
N ALA A 14 -5.75 4.90 -4.91
CA ALA A 14 -5.63 4.42 -6.28
C ALA A 14 -6.59 3.25 -6.51
N ASP A 15 -7.00 3.05 -7.76
CA ASP A 15 -7.84 1.91 -8.14
C ASP A 15 -7.02 0.61 -8.27
N GLU A 16 -5.72 0.71 -8.51
CA GLU A 16 -4.80 -0.42 -8.61
C GLU A 16 -3.47 -0.09 -7.92
N LEU A 17 -2.84 -1.09 -7.30
CA LEU A 17 -1.52 -0.97 -6.68
C LEU A 17 -0.49 -1.73 -7.54
N PRO A 18 0.59 -1.07 -8.01
CA PRO A 18 1.65 -1.75 -8.74
C PRO A 18 2.34 -2.86 -7.91
N ASP A 19 2.73 -3.96 -8.55
CA ASP A 19 3.43 -5.08 -7.89
C ASP A 19 4.79 -4.67 -7.28
N ASP A 20 5.44 -3.65 -7.86
CA ASP A 20 6.70 -3.08 -7.41
C ASP A 20 6.53 -1.90 -6.45
N PHE A 21 5.29 -1.60 -6.05
CA PHE A 21 5.02 -0.50 -5.14
C PHE A 21 5.67 -0.78 -3.77
N THR A 22 6.44 0.20 -3.30
CA THR A 22 7.08 0.17 -1.99
C THR A 22 6.48 1.26 -1.13
N CYS A 23 6.04 0.90 0.08
CA CYS A 23 5.47 1.85 1.02
C CYS A 23 6.46 2.99 1.30
N PRO A 24 6.12 4.26 1.03
CA PRO A 24 7.04 5.39 1.23
C PRO A 24 7.31 5.68 2.71
N MET A 25 6.49 5.12 3.62
CA MET A 25 6.59 5.35 5.06
C MET A 25 7.44 4.30 5.78
N CYS A 26 7.35 3.02 5.39
CA CYS A 26 8.05 1.93 6.09
C CYS A 26 8.88 1.00 5.19
N GLY A 27 8.82 1.17 3.87
CA GLY A 27 9.69 0.44 2.92
C GLY A 27 9.27 -1.00 2.63
N VAL A 28 8.12 -1.47 3.13
CA VAL A 28 7.59 -2.80 2.77
C VAL A 28 7.00 -2.78 1.36
N ASP A 29 7.01 -3.94 0.71
CA ASP A 29 6.43 -4.12 -0.63
C ASP A 29 4.88 -4.14 -0.62
N ALA A 30 4.31 -4.16 -1.82
CA ALA A 30 2.88 -4.14 -2.09
C ALA A 30 2.09 -5.30 -1.44
N SER A 31 2.72 -6.44 -1.12
CA SER A 31 2.03 -7.58 -0.47
C SER A 31 1.52 -7.25 0.94
N ASN A 32 2.05 -6.17 1.53
CA ASN A 32 1.66 -5.66 2.84
C ASN A 32 0.52 -4.64 2.79
N PHE A 33 -0.08 -4.41 1.62
CA PHE A 33 -1.27 -3.57 1.48
C PHE A 33 -2.57 -4.40 1.45
N GLU A 34 -3.67 -3.76 1.83
CA GLU A 34 -5.04 -4.27 1.69
C GLU A 34 -5.90 -3.24 0.95
N GLU A 35 -6.78 -3.69 0.08
CA GLU A 35 -7.77 -2.83 -0.60
C GLU A 35 -8.91 -2.48 0.38
N GLN A 36 -9.34 -1.22 0.33
CA GLN A 36 -10.42 -0.61 1.11
C GLN A 36 -11.36 0.21 0.21
#